data_AF-A0AA37T425-F1
#
_entry.id   AF-A0AA37T425-F1
#
_cell.length_a   1.000
_cell.length_b   1.000
_cell.length_c   1.000
_cell.angle_alpha   90.00
_cell.angle_beta   90.00
_cell.angle_gamma   90.00
#
_symmetry.space_group_name_H-M   'P 1'
#
loop_
_entity.id
_entity.type
_entity.pdbx_description
1 polymer ?
#
loop_
_entity_poly.entity_id
_entity_poly.type
_entity_poly.pdbx_seq_one_letter_code
_entity_poly.pdbx_strand_id
1 'polypeptide(L)'
;MELSKVLAEIAIQGVFEGMVSHSKVIIGFLENEPISETAKLSLLSLVLMSEDNYLGVVELLETWCEQETTLDTAHAYLALAYWQLARTEQAVQWCHRIITESSDTTTQTLAHEILAQVGT
;
A
#
# COMPACT_ATOMS: atom_id res chain seq x y z
N MET A 1 0.52 -17.73 -16.60
CA MET A 1 -0.12 -16.66 -15.81
C MET A 1 -1.27 -17.31 -15.08
N GLU A 2 -1.12 -17.64 -13.80
CA GLU A 2 -2.23 -18.04 -12.89
C GLU A 2 -1.69 -18.12 -11.45
N LEU A 3 -0.57 -18.81 -11.21
CA LEU A 3 -0.11 -19.11 -9.83
C LEU A 3 0.33 -17.88 -9.03
N SER A 4 1.22 -17.03 -9.55
CA SER A 4 1.75 -15.88 -8.79
C SER A 4 0.66 -14.86 -8.43
N LYS A 5 -0.38 -14.75 -9.27
CA LYS A 5 -1.56 -13.91 -9.00
C LYS A 5 -2.41 -14.51 -7.87
N VAL A 6 -2.74 -15.80 -7.96
CA VAL A 6 -3.51 -16.50 -6.92
C VAL A 6 -2.78 -16.47 -5.59
N LEU A 7 -1.45 -16.65 -5.59
CA LEU A 7 -0.63 -16.54 -4.38
C LEU A 7 -0.68 -15.12 -3.79
N ALA A 8 -0.62 -14.07 -4.62
CA ALA A 8 -0.78 -12.70 -4.14
C ALA A 8 -2.16 -12.47 -3.51
N GLU A 9 -3.24 -12.95 -4.14
CA GLU A 9 -4.60 -12.86 -3.59
C GLU A 9 -4.74 -13.61 -2.25
N ILE A 10 -4.17 -14.81 -2.13
CA ILE A 10 -4.15 -15.58 -0.88
C ILE A 10 -3.36 -14.83 0.19
N ALA A 11 -2.21 -14.24 -0.15
CA ALA A 11 -1.42 -13.46 0.80
C ALA A 11 -2.20 -12.25 1.33
N ILE A 12 -2.90 -11.52 0.46
CA ILE A 12 -3.75 -10.39 0.83
C ILE A 12 -4.87 -10.85 1.78
N GLN A 13 -5.60 -11.90 1.41
CA GLN A 13 -6.67 -12.44 2.26
C GLN A 13 -6.14 -12.88 3.63
N GLY A 14 -5.00 -13.57 3.64
CA GLY A 14 -4.34 -14.01 4.87
C GLY A 14 -3.96 -12.84 5.79
N VAL A 15 -3.57 -11.68 5.25
CA VAL A 15 -3.31 -10.48 6.06
C VAL A 15 -4.61 -10.03 6.76
N PHE A 16 -5.72 -9.93 6.02
CA PHE A 16 -7.00 -9.50 6.58
C PHE A 16 -7.61 -10.52 7.57
N GLU A 17 -7.27 -11.80 7.44
CA GLU A 17 -7.67 -12.86 8.37
C GLU A 17 -6.73 -12.99 9.59
N GLY A 18 -5.70 -12.14 9.70
CA GLY A 18 -4.72 -12.18 10.79
C GLY A 18 -3.67 -13.28 10.65
N MET A 19 -3.59 -13.97 9.51
CA MET A 19 -2.59 -15.00 9.18
C MET A 19 -1.28 -14.39 8.65
N VAL A 20 -0.81 -13.28 9.25
CA VAL A 20 0.32 -12.46 8.75
C VAL A 20 1.59 -13.29 8.52
N SER A 21 1.90 -14.26 9.39
CA SER A 21 3.07 -15.13 9.24
C SER A 21 3.03 -15.99 7.97
N HIS A 22 1.84 -16.49 7.58
CA HIS A 22 1.67 -17.27 6.36
C HIS A 22 1.75 -16.36 5.12
N SER A 23 1.15 -15.17 5.19
CA SER A 23 1.25 -14.17 4.12
C SER A 23 2.70 -13.77 3.85
N LYS A 24 3.52 -13.57 4.90
CA LYS A 24 4.96 -13.30 4.76
C LYS A 24 5.70 -14.39 4.00
N VAL A 25 5.40 -15.66 4.26
CA VAL A 25 6.03 -16.79 3.54
C VAL A 25 5.68 -16.75 2.05
N ILE A 26 4.40 -16.49 1.72
CA ILE A 26 3.96 -16.40 0.34
C ILE A 26 4.60 -15.19 -0.37
N ILE A 27 4.67 -14.05 0.30
CA ILE A 27 5.30 -12.83 -0.25
C ILE A 27 6.79 -13.06 -0.50
N GLY A 28 7.51 -13.72 0.42
CA GLY A 28 8.91 -14.09 0.21
C GLY A 28 9.12 -15.04 -0.98
N PHE A 29 8.15 -15.91 -1.27
CA PHE A 29 8.17 -16.70 -2.51
C PHE A 29 7.99 -15.81 -3.75
N LEU A 30 7.05 -14.85 -3.69
CA LEU A 30 6.75 -13.93 -4.79
C LEU A 30 7.88 -12.94 -5.12
N GLU A 31 8.85 -12.73 -4.23
CA GLU A 31 10.02 -11.88 -4.50
C GLU A 31 10.81 -12.35 -5.73
N ASN A 32 10.89 -13.67 -5.93
CA ASN A 32 11.62 -14.31 -7.03
C ASN A 32 10.75 -14.53 -8.28
N GLU A 33 9.48 -14.15 -8.22
CA GLU A 33 8.51 -14.32 -9.31
C GLU A 33 8.42 -13.04 -10.17
N PRO A 34 7.98 -13.16 -11.44
CA PRO A 34 7.83 -12.03 -12.35
C PRO A 34 6.52 -11.26 -12.08
N ILE A 35 6.35 -10.77 -10.84
CA ILE A 35 5.30 -9.82 -10.49
C ILE A 35 5.83 -8.38 -10.56
N SER A 36 4.94 -7.41 -10.83
CA SER A 36 5.33 -6.01 -10.93
C SER A 36 5.88 -5.47 -9.60
N GLU A 37 6.76 -4.48 -9.68
CA GLU A 37 7.33 -3.82 -8.50
C GLU A 37 6.23 -3.20 -7.62
N THR A 38 5.25 -2.51 -8.21
CA THR A 38 4.03 -2.04 -7.52
C THR A 38 3.36 -3.14 -6.72
N ALA A 39 3.19 -4.34 -7.28
CA ALA A 39 2.53 -5.45 -6.58
C ALA A 39 3.36 -5.92 -5.38
N LYS A 40 4.70 -5.99 -5.53
CA LYS A 40 5.61 -6.32 -4.42
C LYS A 40 5.51 -5.29 -3.30
N LEU A 41 5.61 -4.01 -3.64
CA LEU A 41 5.54 -2.91 -2.68
C LEU A 41 4.20 -2.86 -1.96
N SER A 42 3.09 -3.08 -2.68
CA SER A 42 1.75 -3.11 -2.11
C SER A 42 1.57 -4.26 -1.12
N LEU A 43 2.05 -5.47 -1.45
CA LEU A 43 2.00 -6.63 -0.56
C LEU A 43 2.83 -6.43 0.71
N LEU A 44 4.06 -5.93 0.57
CA LEU A 44 4.93 -5.64 1.71
C LEU A 44 4.35 -4.55 2.61
N SER A 45 3.77 -3.51 2.01
CA SER A 45 3.12 -2.43 2.77
C SER A 45 1.92 -2.94 3.57
N LEU A 46 1.06 -3.77 2.97
CA LEU A 46 -0.06 -4.40 3.67
C LEU A 46 0.39 -5.21 4.89
N VAL A 47 1.47 -5.98 4.76
CA VAL A 47 2.04 -6.72 5.89
C VAL A 47 2.53 -5.78 6.98
N LEU A 48 3.31 -4.74 6.63
CA LEU A 48 3.82 -3.78 7.61
C LEU A 48 2.67 -3.06 8.33
N MET A 49 1.63 -2.65 7.61
CA MET A 49 0.46 -2.01 8.18
C MET A 49 -0.33 -2.93 9.10
N SER A 50 -0.43 -4.22 8.79
CA SER A 50 -1.09 -5.21 9.67
C SER A 50 -0.37 -5.42 11.01
N GLU A 51 0.88 -4.96 11.10
CA GLU A 51 1.72 -4.99 12.29
C GLU A 51 1.87 -3.60 12.92
N ASP A 52 1.01 -2.64 12.54
CA ASP A 52 1.08 -1.22 12.93
C ASP A 52 2.44 -0.55 12.65
N ASN A 53 3.25 -1.13 11.75
CA ASN A 53 4.57 -0.63 11.40
C ASN A 53 4.52 0.40 10.27
N TYR A 54 3.84 1.51 10.53
CA TYR A 54 3.69 2.61 9.56
C TYR A 54 5.00 3.30 9.24
N LEU A 55 5.97 3.32 10.17
CA LEU A 55 7.31 3.84 9.88
C LEU A 55 8.00 3.00 8.79
N GLY A 56 7.93 1.68 8.89
CA GLY A 56 8.45 0.78 7.86
C GLY A 56 7.78 0.96 6.50
N VAL A 57 6.48 1.30 6.47
CA VAL A 57 5.78 1.61 5.20
C VAL A 57 6.36 2.87 4.57
N VAL A 58 6.60 3.93 5.35
CA VAL A 58 7.22 5.16 4.84
C VAL A 58 8.65 4.87 4.34
N GLU A 59 9.46 4.16 5.11
CA GLU A 59 10.83 3.78 4.70
C GLU A 59 10.86 2.94 3.41
N LEU A 60 9.84 2.10 3.20
CA LEU A 60 9.70 1.27 2.01
C LEU A 60 9.25 2.08 0.78
N LEU A 61 8.30 3.01 0.96
CA LEU A 61 7.57 3.62 -0.16
C LEU A 61 8.00 5.04 -0.51
N GLU A 62 8.51 5.84 0.43
CA GLU A 62 8.66 7.30 0.27
C GLU A 62 9.47 7.65 -0.99
N THR A 63 10.68 7.10 -1.13
CA THR A 63 11.53 7.36 -2.30
C THR A 63 10.92 6.84 -3.60
N TRP A 64 10.25 5.68 -3.57
CA TRP A 64 9.65 5.09 -4.77
C TRP A 64 8.46 5.93 -5.26
N CYS A 65 7.55 6.31 -4.36
CA CYS A 65 6.39 7.14 -4.67
C CYS A 65 6.78 8.54 -5.17
N GLU A 66 7.88 9.11 -4.70
CA GLU A 66 8.38 10.39 -5.21
C GLU A 66 8.87 10.32 -6.67
N GLN A 67 9.36 9.16 -7.10
CA GLN A 67 9.92 8.95 -8.44
C GLN A 67 8.88 8.43 -9.45
N GLU A 68 7.90 7.66 -8.98
CA GLU A 68 6.87 7.09 -9.83
C GLU A 68 5.85 8.15 -10.26
N THR A 69 5.54 8.14 -11.56
CA THR A 69 4.58 9.10 -12.17
C THR A 69 3.17 8.53 -12.20
N THR A 70 3.05 7.21 -12.21
CA THR A 70 1.75 6.53 -12.21
C THR A 70 1.27 6.32 -10.78
N LEU A 71 0.25 7.07 -10.37
CA LEU A 71 -0.31 6.97 -9.02
C LEU A 71 -1.21 5.74 -8.88
N ASP A 72 -0.86 4.88 -7.93
CA ASP A 72 -1.49 3.59 -7.65
C ASP A 72 -1.72 3.37 -6.14
N THR A 73 -2.17 2.18 -5.76
CA THR A 73 -2.54 1.85 -4.39
C THR A 73 -1.37 1.98 -3.40
N ALA A 74 -0.11 1.82 -3.82
CA ALA A 74 1.03 2.02 -2.95
C ALA A 74 1.13 3.49 -2.48
N HIS A 75 0.79 4.44 -3.34
CA HIS A 75 0.74 5.85 -2.96
C HIS A 75 -0.34 6.14 -1.92
N ALA A 76 -1.49 5.46 -2.00
CA ALA A 76 -2.53 5.55 -0.98
C ALA A 76 -2.08 4.94 0.36
N TYR A 77 -1.31 3.85 0.33
CA TYR A 77 -0.71 3.28 1.54
C TYR A 77 0.33 4.20 2.18
N LEU A 78 1.14 4.90 1.37
CA LEU A 78 2.05 5.93 1.87
C LEU A 78 1.28 7.08 2.55
N ALA A 79 0.19 7.57 1.93
CA ALA A 79 -0.66 8.60 2.52
C ALA A 79 -1.26 8.16 3.87
N LEU A 80 -1.76 6.93 3.94
CA LEU A 80 -2.28 6.33 5.16
C LEU A 80 -1.19 6.21 6.24
N ALA A 81 0.01 5.74 5.88
CA ALA A 81 1.14 5.66 6.80
C ALA A 81 1.54 7.04 7.36
N TYR A 82 1.56 8.08 6.52
CA TYR A 82 1.78 9.44 6.99
C TYR A 82 0.73 9.88 8.00
N TRP A 83 -0.54 9.61 7.74
CA TRP A 83 -1.61 9.96 8.67
C TRP A 83 -1.46 9.25 10.02
N GLN A 84 -1.19 7.95 10.03
CA GLN A 84 -1.00 7.16 11.25
C GLN A 84 0.22 7.61 12.07
N LEU A 85 1.22 8.22 11.42
CA LEU A 85 2.39 8.82 12.07
C LEU A 85 2.18 10.30 12.47
N ALA A 86 0.94 10.79 12.45
CA ALA A 86 0.58 12.20 12.70
C ALA A 86 1.27 13.20 11.75
N ARG A 87 1.70 12.76 10.57
CA ARG A 87 2.24 13.58 9.48
C ARG A 87 1.10 14.01 8.54
N THR A 88 0.12 14.69 9.13
CA THR A 88 -1.18 14.98 8.48
C THR A 88 -1.04 15.80 7.20
N GLU A 89 -0.12 16.75 7.16
CA GLU A 89 0.08 17.59 5.98
C GLU A 89 0.53 16.77 4.77
N GLN A 90 1.52 15.88 4.95
CA GLN A 90 1.98 14.98 3.90
C GLN A 90 0.87 14.02 3.45
N ALA A 91 0.10 13.49 4.39
CA ALA A 91 -1.03 12.62 4.05
C ALA A 91 -2.05 13.34 3.15
N VAL A 92 -2.45 14.55 3.53
CA VAL A 92 -3.41 15.37 2.76
C VAL A 92 -2.87 15.73 1.38
N GLN A 93 -1.60 16.12 1.28
CA GLN A 93 -0.96 16.42 -0.01
C GLN A 93 -1.01 15.21 -0.96
N TRP A 94 -0.65 14.03 -0.46
CA TRP A 94 -0.71 12.79 -1.25
C TRP A 94 -2.13 12.44 -1.67
N CYS A 95 -3.10 12.51 -0.77
CA CYS A 95 -4.50 12.22 -1.10
C CYS A 95 -5.05 13.16 -2.18
N HIS A 96 -4.77 14.46 -2.09
CA HIS A 96 -5.20 15.42 -3.12
C HIS A 96 -4.55 15.14 -4.48
N ARG A 97 -3.26 14.82 -4.49
CA ARG A 97 -2.55 14.45 -5.72
C ARG A 97 -3.18 13.20 -6.34
N ILE A 98 -3.41 12.15 -5.56
CA ILE A 98 -4.06 10.91 -6.00
C ILE A 98 -5.43 11.17 -6.61
N ILE A 99 -6.29 11.92 -5.94
CA ILE A 99 -7.66 12.22 -6.41
C ILE A 99 -7.64 12.99 -7.74
N THR A 100 -6.64 13.84 -7.94
CA THR A 100 -6.56 14.71 -9.12
C THR A 100 -5.90 14.01 -10.30
N GLU A 101 -4.87 13.19 -10.05
CA GLU A 101 -3.96 12.69 -11.08
C GLU A 101 -4.07 11.17 -11.34
N SER A 102 -4.54 10.37 -10.38
CA SER A 102 -4.69 8.92 -10.60
C SER A 102 -5.88 8.65 -11.51
N SER A 103 -5.75 7.64 -12.38
CA SER A 103 -6.85 7.09 -13.17
C SER A 103 -7.49 5.85 -12.54
N ASP A 104 -6.93 5.33 -11.45
CA ASP A 104 -7.41 4.14 -10.76
C ASP A 104 -8.44 4.50 -9.69
N THR A 105 -9.67 4.03 -9.87
CA THR A 105 -10.80 4.36 -8.99
C THR A 105 -10.64 3.78 -7.59
N THR A 106 -9.95 2.65 -7.45
CA THR A 106 -9.67 2.04 -6.14
C THR A 106 -8.75 2.94 -5.32
N THR A 107 -7.68 3.40 -5.95
CA THR A 107 -6.69 4.31 -5.35
C THR A 107 -7.33 5.65 -4.99
N GLN A 108 -8.18 6.21 -5.87
CA GLN A 108 -8.95 7.42 -5.56
C GLN A 108 -9.91 7.22 -4.37
N THR A 109 -10.60 6.07 -4.30
CA THR A 109 -11.54 5.75 -3.21
C THR A 109 -10.81 5.70 -1.87
N LEU A 110 -9.67 5.02 -1.81
CA LEU A 110 -8.83 4.98 -0.61
C LEU A 110 -8.37 6.38 -0.17
N ALA A 111 -7.95 7.22 -1.12
CA ALA A 111 -7.56 8.60 -0.80
C ALA A 111 -8.73 9.44 -0.25
N HIS A 112 -9.94 9.27 -0.78
CA HIS A 112 -11.13 9.91 -0.23
C HIS A 112 -11.46 9.44 1.19
N GLU A 113 -11.35 8.14 1.46
CA GLU A 113 -11.59 7.57 2.80
C GLU A 113 -10.57 8.08 3.83
N ILE A 114 -9.30 8.17 3.45
CA ILE A 114 -8.25 8.73 4.31
C ILE A 114 -8.57 10.20 4.63
N LEU A 115 -8.89 11.02 3.63
CA LEU A 115 -9.24 12.43 3.86
C LEU A 115 -10.47 12.61 4.74
N ALA A 116 -11.47 11.74 4.62
CA ALA A 116 -12.66 11.78 5.46
C ALA A 116 -12.34 11.54 6.95
N GLN A 117 -11.32 10.73 7.24
CA GLN A 117 -10.90 10.41 8.61
C GLN A 117 -9.88 11.41 9.18
N VAL A 118 -9.10 12.08 8.34
CA VAL A 118 -8.16 13.14 8.80
C VAL A 118 -8.90 14.33 9.45
N GLY A 119 -10.16 14.58 9.06
CA GLY A 119 -10.98 15.69 9.56
C GLY A 119 -11.81 15.40 10.82
N THR A 120 -11.73 14.18 11.38
CA THR A 120 -12.43 13.79 12.62
C THR A 120 -11.52 13.89 13.84
#